data_AF-A0A8J7INS3-F1
#
_entry.id   AF-A0A8J7INS3-F1
#
_cell.length_a   1.000
_cell.length_b   1.000
_cell.length_c   1.000
_cell.angle_alpha   90.00
_cell.angle_beta   90.00
_cell.angle_gamma   90.00
#
_symmetry.space_group_name_H-M   'P 1'
#
loop_
_entity.id
_entity.type
_entity.pdbx_description
1 polymer ?
#
loop_
_entity_poly.entity_id
_entity_poly.type
_entity_poly.pdbx_seq_one_letter_code
_entity_poly.pdbx_strand_id
1 'polypeptide(L)'
;MGICIKPSDLKYRYPKAVETRFEAKFQGASDPAPFNRDDIYDIIPLLEAVMDQLGRDDGRTLHLLEDLLNEHLPRFVVSRGEVYLFLANCAQEIIEEWQ
;
A
#
# COMPACT_ATOMS: atom_id res chain seq x y z
N MET A 1 8.00 3.49 12.33
CA MET A 1 9.34 3.16 11.81
C MET A 1 9.88 4.14 10.77
N GLY A 2 9.06 4.93 10.07
CA GLY A 2 9.52 5.90 9.07
C GLY A 2 10.05 5.21 7.81
N ILE A 3 9.33 4.19 7.34
CA ILE A 3 9.67 3.43 6.13
C ILE A 3 9.68 4.37 4.92
N CYS A 4 10.72 4.26 4.08
CA CYS A 4 10.83 5.03 2.85
C CYS A 4 11.03 4.08 1.67
N ILE A 5 9.99 3.92 0.84
CA ILE A 5 10.01 3.03 -0.32
C ILE A 5 10.38 3.84 -1.56
N LYS A 6 11.38 3.37 -2.30
CA LYS A 6 11.71 3.96 -3.60
C LYS A 6 10.91 3.25 -4.69
N PRO A 7 10.56 3.95 -5.79
CA PRO A 7 9.97 3.33 -6.97
C PRO A 7 10.75 2.14 -7.53
N SER A 8 12.06 2.05 -7.26
CA SER A 8 12.92 0.96 -7.68
C SER A 8 12.80 -0.31 -6.84
N ASP A 9 12.23 -0.22 -5.63
CA ASP A 9 12.08 -1.35 -4.72
C ASP A 9 10.82 -2.18 -5.05
N LEU A 10 9.89 -1.56 -5.79
CA LEU A 10 8.63 -2.15 -6.23
C LEU A 10 8.85 -3.22 -7.32
N LYS A 11 8.10 -4.32 -7.21
CA LYS A 11 8.03 -5.40 -8.19
C LYS A 11 7.31 -4.95 -9.46
N TYR A 12 6.24 -4.16 -9.33
CA TYR A 12 5.45 -3.67 -10.46
C TYR A 12 5.82 -2.23 -10.85
N ARG A 13 5.58 -1.89 -12.12
CA ARG A 13 5.74 -0.51 -12.61
C ARG A 13 4.41 0.21 -12.60
N TYR A 14 4.32 1.23 -11.75
CA TYR A 14 3.16 2.12 -11.71
C TYR A 14 3.44 3.42 -12.47
N PRO A 15 2.49 3.91 -13.29
CA PRO A 15 2.63 5.22 -13.89
C PRO A 15 2.58 6.32 -12.83
N LYS A 16 3.16 7.47 -13.19
CA LYS A 16 3.11 8.69 -12.39
C LYS A 16 1.94 9.52 -12.90
N ALA A 17 0.80 9.49 -12.22
CA ALA A 17 -0.27 10.43 -12.50
C ALA A 17 0.13 11.78 -11.90
N VAL A 18 0.51 12.74 -12.74
CA VAL A 18 0.97 14.05 -12.26
C VAL A 18 -0.18 14.87 -11.64
N GLU A 19 -1.43 14.50 -11.96
CA GLU A 19 -2.66 15.16 -11.50
C GLU A 19 -2.92 14.99 -10.00
N THR A 20 -2.54 13.85 -9.42
CA THR A 20 -2.73 13.50 -7.99
C THR A 20 -1.61 14.01 -7.09
N ARG A 21 -0.52 14.56 -7.68
CA ARG A 21 0.68 15.00 -6.96
C ARG A 21 0.42 16.08 -5.89
N PHE A 22 -0.68 16.83 -6.02
CA PHE A 22 -1.07 17.90 -5.09
C PHE A 22 -2.17 17.47 -4.11
N GLU A 23 -2.60 16.21 -4.15
CA GLU A 23 -3.60 15.72 -3.23
C GLU A 23 -3.09 15.65 -1.78
N ALA A 24 -4.04 15.68 -0.85
CA ALA A 24 -3.73 15.51 0.56
C ALA A 24 -3.03 14.16 0.78
N LYS A 25 -1.98 14.19 1.60
CA LYS A 25 -1.27 12.98 2.01
C LYS A 25 -2.24 12.03 2.72
N PHE A 26 -2.01 10.74 2.54
CA PHE A 26 -2.73 9.69 3.24
C PHE A 26 -2.81 9.95 4.74
N GLN A 27 -4.03 9.91 5.30
CA GLN A 27 -4.34 10.24 6.69
C GLN A 27 -4.53 8.99 7.58
N GLY A 28 -4.24 7.79 7.07
CA GLY A 28 -4.37 6.54 7.82
C GLY A 28 -5.69 5.80 7.56
N ALA A 29 -6.03 4.87 8.44
CA ALA A 29 -7.16 3.94 8.26
C ALA A 29 -8.56 4.59 8.12
N SER A 30 -8.72 5.86 8.47
CA SER A 30 -9.98 6.61 8.33
C SER A 30 -9.99 7.57 7.15
N ASP A 31 -9.01 7.47 6.24
CA ASP A 31 -8.93 8.31 5.05
C ASP A 31 -10.02 7.94 4.03
N PRO A 32 -11.01 8.83 3.80
CA PRO A 32 -12.13 8.55 2.90
C PRO A 32 -11.80 8.86 1.44
N ALA A 33 -10.60 9.37 1.14
CA ALA A 33 -10.22 9.72 -0.22
C ALA A 33 -10.19 8.46 -1.09
N PRO A 34 -10.53 8.59 -2.39
CA PRO A 34 -10.42 7.47 -3.31
C PRO A 34 -8.96 7.03 -3.45
N PHE A 35 -8.73 5.73 -3.50
CA PHE A 35 -7.42 5.15 -3.75
C PHE A 35 -7.21 4.94 -5.24
N ASN A 36 -6.06 5.38 -5.75
CA ASN A 36 -5.68 5.15 -7.14
C ASN A 36 -4.60 4.05 -7.24
N ARG A 37 -5.05 2.84 -7.55
CA ARG A 37 -4.18 1.65 -7.72
C ARG A 37 -3.22 1.72 -8.91
N ASP A 38 -3.44 2.66 -9.82
CA ASP A 38 -2.60 2.88 -10.99
C ASP A 38 -1.66 4.07 -10.78
N ASP A 39 -1.66 4.71 -9.61
CA ASP A 39 -0.81 5.88 -9.35
C ASP A 39 0.22 5.64 -8.25
N ILE A 40 1.48 5.80 -8.62
CA ILE A 40 2.60 5.57 -7.70
C ILE A 40 2.60 6.52 -6.49
N TYR A 41 2.02 7.73 -6.64
CA TYR A 41 1.96 8.69 -5.54
C TYR A 41 0.91 8.33 -4.49
N ASP A 42 -0.09 7.51 -4.84
CA ASP A 42 -1.05 6.92 -3.91
C ASP A 42 -0.51 5.63 -3.28
N ILE A 43 0.13 4.80 -4.11
CA ILE A 43 0.61 3.47 -3.72
C ILE A 43 1.76 3.54 -2.73
N ILE A 44 2.79 4.35 -3.01
CA ILE A 44 3.97 4.45 -2.13
C ILE A 44 3.60 4.83 -0.69
N PRO A 45 2.91 5.95 -0.42
CA PRO A 45 2.61 6.34 0.96
C PRO A 45 1.69 5.34 1.67
N LEU A 46 0.83 4.64 0.92
CA LEU A 46 0.01 3.56 1.48
C LEU A 46 0.88 2.37 1.91
N LEU A 47 1.74 1.88 1.02
CA LEU A 47 2.63 0.76 1.30
C LEU A 47 3.62 1.09 2.43
N GLU A 48 4.17 2.29 2.46
CA GLU A 48 5.02 2.77 3.56
C GLU A 48 4.29 2.70 4.89
N ALA A 49 3.04 3.17 4.94
CA ALA A 49 2.23 3.13 6.16
C ALA A 49 1.90 1.71 6.61
N VAL A 50 1.56 0.81 5.67
CA VAL A 50 1.26 -0.60 6.00
C VAL A 50 2.52 -1.32 6.50
N MET A 51 3.66 -1.15 5.83
CA MET A 51 4.93 -1.71 6.28
C MET A 51 5.33 -1.19 7.66
N ASP A 52 5.09 0.10 7.92
CA ASP A 52 5.30 0.71 9.24
C ASP A 52 4.45 0.04 10.33
N GLN A 53 3.17 -0.18 10.04
CA GLN A 53 2.25 -0.86 10.96
C GLN A 53 2.68 -2.30 11.24
N LEU A 54 3.12 -3.03 10.22
CA LEU A 54 3.59 -4.41 10.35
C LEU A 54 4.98 -4.51 11.01
N GLY A 55 5.68 -3.38 11.17
CA GLY A 55 7.03 -3.34 11.70
C GLY A 55 8.04 -4.04 10.78
N ARG A 56 7.83 -3.96 9.46
CA ARG A 56 8.65 -4.62 8.43
C ARG A 56 9.28 -3.60 7.50
N ASP A 57 10.49 -3.90 7.04
CA ASP A 57 11.25 -3.10 6.06
C ASP A 57 11.86 -3.96 4.94
N ASP A 58 11.45 -5.23 4.84
CA ASP A 58 11.99 -6.17 3.88
C ASP A 58 11.21 -6.22 2.55
N GLY A 59 11.95 -6.50 1.47
CA GLY A 59 11.38 -6.58 0.12
C GLY A 59 10.38 -7.72 -0.06
N ARG A 60 10.43 -8.78 0.77
CA ARG A 60 9.50 -9.90 0.67
C ARG A 60 8.09 -9.47 1.11
N THR A 61 7.99 -8.74 2.22
CA THR A 61 6.72 -8.14 2.66
C THR A 61 6.26 -7.07 1.67
N LEU A 62 7.16 -6.22 1.14
CA LEU A 62 6.79 -5.23 0.13
C LEU A 62 6.15 -5.87 -1.10
N HIS A 63 6.78 -6.91 -1.66
CA HIS A 63 6.27 -7.61 -2.83
C HIS A 63 4.96 -8.34 -2.55
N LEU A 64 4.80 -8.92 -1.34
CA LEU A 64 3.53 -9.49 -0.89
C LEU A 64 2.41 -8.44 -0.89
N LEU A 65 2.67 -7.24 -0.36
CA LEU A 65 1.69 -6.16 -0.35
C LEU A 65 1.31 -5.72 -1.77
N GLU A 66 2.28 -5.67 -2.69
CA GLU A 66 2.01 -5.39 -4.10
C GLU A 66 1.14 -6.47 -4.76
N ASP A 67 1.42 -7.75 -4.51
CA ASP A 67 0.61 -8.87 -5.00
C ASP A 67 -0.83 -8.80 -4.45
N LEU A 68 -0.98 -8.53 -3.14
CA LEU A 68 -2.29 -8.33 -2.52
C LEU A 68 -3.05 -7.16 -3.16
N LEU A 69 -2.35 -6.05 -3.42
CA LEU A 69 -2.95 -4.85 -4.01
C LEU A 69 -3.41 -5.07 -5.45
N ASN A 70 -2.63 -5.77 -6.27
CA ASN A 70 -2.90 -5.90 -7.70
C ASN A 70 -3.79 -7.09 -8.04
N GLU A 71 -3.63 -8.21 -7.32
CA GLU A 71 -4.32 -9.46 -7.65
C GLU A 71 -5.49 -9.77 -6.71
N HIS A 72 -5.41 -9.38 -5.44
CA HIS A 72 -6.38 -9.78 -4.42
C HIS A 72 -7.29 -8.66 -3.92
N LEU A 73 -6.99 -7.39 -4.26
CA LEU A 73 -7.79 -6.26 -3.80
C LEU A 73 -9.23 -6.35 -4.37
N PRO A 74 -10.26 -6.40 -3.52
CA PRO A 74 -11.63 -6.47 -4.00
C PRO A 74 -12.05 -5.16 -4.68
N ARG A 75 -12.78 -5.26 -5.79
CA ARG A 75 -13.21 -4.07 -6.58
C ARG A 75 -14.15 -3.10 -5.84
N PHE A 76 -14.77 -3.54 -4.74
CA PHE A 76 -15.64 -2.70 -3.93
C PHE A 76 -14.87 -1.85 -2.91
N VAL A 77 -13.59 -2.19 -2.66
CA VAL A 77 -12.69 -1.41 -1.82
C VAL A 77 -12.17 -0.25 -2.66
N VAL A 78 -12.58 0.97 -2.32
CA VAL A 78 -12.30 2.16 -3.15
C VAL A 78 -11.60 3.28 -2.39
N SER A 79 -11.64 3.27 -1.05
CA SER A 79 -11.01 4.32 -0.24
C SER A 79 -9.61 3.94 0.22
N ARG A 80 -8.73 4.93 0.38
CA ARG A 80 -7.35 4.71 0.87
C ARG A 80 -7.34 4.01 2.23
N GLY A 81 -8.24 4.40 3.14
CA GLY A 81 -8.35 3.79 4.47
C GLY A 81 -8.76 2.32 4.43
N GLU A 82 -9.71 1.95 3.57
CA GLU A 82 -10.12 0.54 3.43
C GLU A 82 -9.03 -0.31 2.77
N VAL A 83 -8.35 0.20 1.74
CA VAL A 83 -7.22 -0.51 1.10
C VAL A 83 -6.11 -0.74 2.13
N TYR A 84 -5.78 0.28 2.92
CA TYR A 84 -4.81 0.17 4.01
C TYR A 84 -5.16 -0.96 4.99
N LEU A 85 -6.40 -0.97 5.50
CA LEU A 85 -6.85 -1.98 6.45
C LEU A 85 -6.84 -3.38 5.84
N PHE A 86 -7.27 -3.51 4.58
CA PHE A 86 -7.25 -4.76 3.85
C PHE A 86 -5.82 -5.31 3.74
N LEU A 87 -4.88 -4.49 3.25
CA LEU A 87 -3.49 -4.89 3.08
C LEU A 87 -2.83 -5.25 4.40
N ALA A 88 -3.01 -4.43 5.45
CA ALA A 88 -2.41 -4.67 6.76
C ALA A 88 -2.91 -5.97 7.38
N ASN A 89 -4.23 -6.22 7.37
CA ASN A 89 -4.80 -7.42 7.96
C ASN A 89 -4.39 -8.68 7.18
N CYS A 90 -4.53 -8.69 5.85
CA CYS A 90 -4.16 -9.85 5.04
C CYS A 90 -2.66 -10.17 5.10
N ALA A 91 -1.80 -9.15 5.04
CA ALA A 91 -0.37 -9.36 5.14
C ALA A 91 0.03 -9.87 6.52
N GLN A 92 -0.59 -9.38 7.59
CA GLN A 92 -0.34 -9.87 8.94
C GLN A 92 -0.66 -11.36 9.05
N GLU A 93 -1.84 -11.80 8.60
CA GLU A 93 -2.23 -13.21 8.61
C GLU A 93 -1.21 -14.09 7.87
N ILE A 94 -0.79 -13.69 6.67
CA ILE A 94 0.17 -14.46 5.86
C ILE A 94 1.56 -14.49 6.50
N ILE A 95 2.00 -13.38 7.13
CA ILE A 95 3.29 -13.31 7.81
C ILE A 95 3.31 -14.22 9.04
N GLU A 96 2.20 -14.31 9.78
CA GLU A 96 2.06 -15.23 10.91
C GLU A 96 2.15 -16.70 10.45
N GLU A 97 1.64 -17.04 9.26
CA GLU A 97 1.79 -18.38 8.65
C GLU A 97 3.24 -18.70 8.21
N TRP A 98 4.12 -17.71 8.09
CA TRP A 98 5.53 -17.93 7.75
C TRP A 98 6.42 -18.26 8.96
N GLN A 99 5.85 -18.26 10.18
CA GLN A 99 6.56 -18.61 11.42
C GLN A 99 6.45 -20.09 11.78
#